data_AF-A0A938XU37-F1
#
_entry.id   AF-A0A938XU37-F1
#
_cell.length_a   1.000
_cell.length_b   1.000
_cell.length_c   1.000
_cell.angle_alpha   90.00
_cell.angle_beta   90.00
_cell.angle_gamma   90.00
#
_symmetry.space_group_name_H-M   'P 1'
#
loop_
_entity.id
_entity.type
_entity.pdbx_description
1 polymer ?
#
loop_
_entity_poly.entity_id
_entity_poly.type
_entity_poly.pdbx_seq_one_letter_code
_entity_poly.pdbx_strand_id
1 'polypeptide(L)'
;MACMIKIVRYKETKDSTMGNLYLNGKKIGYTLELPWNENKQNESRIPAGNYNAFIREADTSSSWNYDVIQLKNVPNRTAIQIHRGNRPDHTVGCILPGLGKGLNRVWSSEKALNKLLNQAQDGGIKVVIRNKL
;
A
#
# COMPACT_ATOMS: atom_id res chain seq x y z
N MET A 1 -15.92 -0.46 14.42
CA MET A 1 -15.34 -1.74 13.97
C MET A 1 -14.04 -1.42 13.24
N ALA A 2 -12.90 -2.06 13.54
CA ALA A 2 -11.61 -1.64 12.97
C ALA A 2 -11.55 -1.88 11.45
N CYS A 3 -11.01 -0.91 10.70
CA CYS A 3 -10.80 -1.02 9.26
C CYS A 3 -9.64 -1.98 8.95
N MET A 4 -9.92 -3.05 8.20
CA MET A 4 -8.91 -4.04 7.81
C MET A 4 -8.59 -3.94 6.32
N ILE A 5 -7.36 -3.55 6.02
CA ILE A 5 -6.79 -3.55 4.68
C ILE A 5 -5.91 -4.78 4.55
N LYS A 6 -6.18 -5.64 3.57
CA LYS A 6 -5.37 -6.83 3.32
C LYS A 6 -4.79 -6.80 1.91
N ILE A 7 -3.50 -7.09 1.81
CA ILE A 7 -2.74 -7.18 0.57
C ILE A 7 -2.22 -8.61 0.45
N VAL A 8 -2.52 -9.26 -0.67
CA VAL A 8 -1.99 -10.59 -1.00
C VAL A 8 -1.17 -10.48 -2.28
N ARG A 9 0.15 -10.49 -2.15
CA ARG A 9 1.12 -10.43 -3.25
C ARG A 9 1.08 -11.75 -4.03
N TYR A 10 1.02 -11.71 -5.35
CA TYR A 10 0.79 -12.91 -6.18
C TYR A 10 1.64 -12.98 -7.46
N LYS A 11 2.37 -11.93 -7.83
CA LYS A 11 3.28 -11.95 -8.97
C LYS A 11 4.42 -10.97 -8.74
N GLU A 12 5.65 -11.39 -8.99
CA GLU A 12 6.82 -10.52 -9.00
C GLU A 12 7.46 -10.55 -10.40
N THR A 13 7.95 -9.40 -10.83
CA THR A 13 8.79 -9.22 -12.01
C THR A 13 10.07 -8.52 -11.56
N LYS A 14 11.01 -8.30 -12.48
CA LYS A 14 12.20 -7.48 -12.20
C LYS A 14 11.88 -6.03 -11.81
N ASP A 15 10.67 -5.53 -12.15
CA ASP A 15 10.32 -4.12 -11.95
C ASP A 15 9.29 -3.92 -10.83
N SER A 16 8.49 -4.93 -10.48
CA SER A 16 7.44 -4.76 -9.46
C SER A 16 6.92 -6.06 -8.85
N THR A 17 6.32 -5.94 -7.67
CA THR A 17 5.46 -6.95 -7.05
C THR A 17 4.00 -6.52 -7.11
N MET A 18 3.16 -7.35 -7.73
CA MET A 18 1.72 -7.15 -7.82
C MET A 18 0.97 -7.88 -6.70
N GLY A 19 -0.06 -7.23 -6.15
CA GLY A 19 -0.93 -7.80 -5.13
C GLY A 19 -2.42 -7.60 -5.38
N ASN A 20 -3.25 -8.39 -4.70
CA ASN A 20 -4.70 -8.21 -4.61
C ASN A 20 -4.99 -7.38 -3.36
N LEU A 21 -5.81 -6.32 -3.52
CA LEU A 21 -6.22 -5.42 -2.44
C LEU A 21 -7.61 -5.78 -1.95
N TYR A 22 -7.73 -5.96 -0.64
CA TYR A 22 -8.97 -6.26 0.06
C TYR A 22 -9.24 -5.21 1.14
N LEU A 23 -10.51 -4.86 1.29
CA LEU A 23 -11.00 -3.97 2.34
C LEU A 23 -12.13 -4.70 3.08
N ASN A 24 -11.95 -4.90 4.38
CA ASN A 24 -12.88 -5.63 5.25
C ASN A 24 -13.30 -6.99 4.66
N GLY A 25 -12.33 -7.74 4.12
CA GLY A 25 -12.55 -9.05 3.53
C GLY A 25 -13.02 -9.05 2.06
N LYS A 26 -13.54 -7.93 1.54
CA LYS A 26 -13.97 -7.82 0.14
C LYS A 26 -12.79 -7.41 -0.75
N LYS A 27 -12.56 -8.13 -1.85
CA LYS A 27 -11.58 -7.70 -2.87
C LYS A 27 -12.09 -6.42 -3.54
N ILE A 28 -11.29 -5.36 -3.51
CA ILE A 28 -11.64 -4.07 -4.12
C ILE A 28 -10.72 -3.65 -5.27
N GLY A 29 -9.56 -4.29 -5.42
CA GLY A 29 -8.60 -3.90 -6.45
C GLY A 29 -7.28 -4.66 -6.36
N TYR A 30 -6.21 -3.93 -6.68
CA TYR A 30 -4.84 -4.42 -6.80
C TYR A 30 -3.86 -3.48 -6.11
N THR A 31 -2.64 -3.96 -5.91
CA THR A 31 -1.50 -3.15 -5.46
C THR A 31 -0.29 -3.35 -6.37
N LEU A 32 0.60 -2.36 -6.39
CA LEU A 32 1.95 -2.43 -6.92
C LEU A 32 2.94 -1.98 -5.83
N GLU A 33 4.03 -2.71 -5.69
CA GLU A 33 5.17 -2.42 -4.82
C GLU A 33 6.47 -2.68 -5.61
N LEU A 34 7.62 -2.23 -5.11
CA LEU A 34 8.92 -2.66 -5.66
C LEU A 34 9.15 -4.18 -5.42
N PRO A 35 10.02 -4.83 -6.21
CA PRO A 35 10.47 -6.20 -5.92
C PRO A 35 11.07 -6.33 -4.52
N TRP A 36 11.13 -7.57 -4.00
CA TRP A 36 11.86 -7.81 -2.76
C TRP A 36 13.36 -7.71 -2.98
N ASN A 37 14.01 -6.89 -2.15
CA ASN A 37 15.46 -6.74 -2.11
C ASN A 37 15.89 -6.64 -0.64
N GLU A 38 15.65 -7.71 0.12
CA GLU A 38 16.09 -7.85 1.52
C GLU A 38 15.66 -6.69 2.45
N ASN A 39 14.48 -6.12 2.21
CA ASN A 39 13.98 -4.94 2.92
C ASN A 39 14.91 -3.72 2.84
N LYS A 40 15.77 -3.63 1.81
CA LYS A 40 16.66 -2.51 1.59
C LYS A 40 15.88 -1.21 1.46
N GLN A 41 16.35 -0.19 2.17
CA GLN A 41 15.71 1.11 2.18
C GLN A 41 15.72 1.73 0.78
N ASN A 42 14.57 2.27 0.38
CA ASN A 42 14.34 2.99 -0.88
C ASN A 42 14.43 2.15 -2.17
N GLU A 43 14.64 0.83 -2.04
CA GLU A 43 14.89 -0.07 -3.17
C GLU A 43 14.08 -1.39 -3.08
N SER A 44 13.35 -1.60 -1.98
CA SER A 44 12.59 -2.84 -1.72
C SER A 44 11.17 -2.54 -1.25
N ARG A 45 10.24 -3.45 -1.54
CA ARG A 45 9.01 -3.58 -0.74
C ARG A 45 9.33 -4.00 0.69
N ILE A 46 8.38 -3.73 1.58
CA ILE A 46 8.48 -4.09 3.00
C ILE A 46 8.17 -5.58 3.25
N PRO A 47 8.53 -6.15 4.42
CA PRO A 47 8.22 -7.54 4.74
C PRO A 47 6.72 -7.83 4.71
N ALA A 48 6.34 -9.10 4.52
CA ALA A 48 4.98 -9.52 4.83
C ALA A 48 4.78 -9.50 6.35
N GLY A 49 3.58 -9.13 6.83
CA GLY A 49 3.36 -8.94 8.25
C GLY A 49 2.00 -8.35 8.58
N ASN A 50 1.83 -7.98 9.85
CA ASN A 50 0.67 -7.25 10.35
C ASN A 50 1.15 -5.92 10.88
N TYR A 51 0.53 -4.84 10.41
CA TYR A 51 0.92 -3.48 10.76
C TYR A 51 -0.31 -2.73 11.26
N ASN A 52 -0.16 -2.02 12.35
CA ASN A 52 -1.10 -0.94 12.67
C ASN A 52 -0.83 0.23 11.72
N ALA A 53 -1.84 1.00 11.39
CA ALA A 53 -1.72 2.16 10.53
C ALA A 53 -2.61 3.31 11.01
N PHE A 54 -2.38 4.49 10.45
CA PHE A 54 -3.16 5.69 10.70
C PHE A 54 -3.30 6.50 9.42
N ILE A 55 -4.30 7.36 9.35
CA ILE A 55 -4.39 8.38 8.31
C ILE A 55 -3.36 9.45 8.66
N ARG A 56 -2.41 9.69 7.76
CA ARG A 56 -1.54 10.87 7.82
C ARG A 56 -2.20 11.93 6.95
N GLU A 57 -2.72 12.96 7.60
CA GLU A 57 -3.43 14.06 6.97
C GLU A 57 -2.49 14.91 6.11
N ALA A 58 -3.02 15.48 5.03
CA ALA A 58 -2.27 16.27 4.07
C ALA A 58 -1.52 17.45 4.71
N ASP A 59 -2.13 18.12 5.68
CA ASP A 59 -1.59 19.27 6.41
C ASP A 59 -0.34 18.92 7.25
N THR A 60 -0.28 17.69 7.76
CA THR A 60 0.88 17.12 8.48
C THR A 60 1.89 16.43 7.55
N SER A 61 1.61 16.43 6.24
CA SER A 61 2.43 15.79 5.22
C SER A 61 3.25 16.80 4.43
N SER A 62 4.57 16.78 4.61
CA SER A 62 5.48 17.54 3.75
C SER A 62 5.60 16.97 2.32
N SER A 63 5.05 15.78 2.06
CA SER A 63 5.23 15.05 0.80
C SER A 63 3.99 15.05 -0.09
N TRP A 64 2.80 15.26 0.47
CA TRP A 64 1.53 15.07 -0.23
C TRP A 64 0.54 16.16 0.14
N ASN A 65 -0.19 16.68 -0.85
CA ASN A 65 -1.34 17.57 -0.65
C ASN A 65 -2.67 16.79 -0.52
N TYR A 66 -2.59 15.52 -0.13
CA TYR A 66 -3.73 14.62 0.08
C TYR A 66 -3.41 13.61 1.18
N ASP A 67 -4.44 13.08 1.83
CA ASP A 67 -4.30 12.12 2.92
C ASP A 67 -3.77 10.77 2.43
N VAL A 68 -2.95 10.12 3.25
CA VAL A 68 -2.40 8.78 2.98
C VAL A 68 -2.57 7.88 4.18
N ILE A 69 -2.50 6.57 3.98
CA ILE A 69 -2.46 5.61 5.09
C ILE A 69 -1.01 5.28 5.37
N GLN A 70 -0.51 5.65 6.55
CA GLN A 70 0.85 5.37 6.98
C GLN A 70 0.91 4.18 7.94
N LEU A 71 1.77 3.20 7.64
CA LEU A 71 2.03 2.05 8.49
C LEU A 71 2.92 2.46 9.68
N LYS A 72 2.66 1.86 10.84
CA LYS A 72 3.44 2.03 12.07
C LYS A 72 4.42 0.88 12.24
N ASN A 73 5.58 1.17 12.84
CA ASN A 73 6.57 0.19 13.30
C ASN A 73 7.00 -0.82 12.20
N VAL A 74 7.20 -0.34 10.98
CA VAL A 74 7.74 -1.19 9.92
C VAL A 74 9.22 -1.46 10.22
N PRO A 75 9.67 -2.73 10.29
CA PRO A 75 11.07 -3.04 10.63
C PRO A 75 12.06 -2.33 9.71
N ASN A 76 12.98 -1.56 10.29
CA ASN A 76 14.04 -0.83 9.60
C ASN A 76 13.56 0.14 8.50
N ARG A 77 12.27 0.54 8.52
CA ARG A 77 11.70 1.45 7.53
C ARG A 77 10.82 2.50 8.21
N THR A 78 10.85 3.71 7.69
CA THR A 78 9.99 4.81 8.12
C THR A 78 9.15 5.30 6.95
N ALA A 79 8.08 6.04 7.25
CA ALA A 79 7.22 6.68 6.26
C ALA A 79 6.67 5.74 5.15
N ILE A 80 6.47 4.45 5.49
CA ILE A 80 5.84 3.50 4.56
C ILE A 80 4.34 3.76 4.51
N GLN A 81 3.86 4.05 3.30
CA GLN A 81 2.51 4.53 3.07
C GLN A 81 1.79 3.71 2.01
N ILE A 82 0.46 3.75 2.05
CA ILE A 82 -0.39 3.47 0.91
C ILE A 82 -0.77 4.83 0.31
N HIS A 83 -0.24 5.15 -0.87
CA HIS A 83 -0.41 6.47 -1.51
C HIS A 83 -0.70 6.35 -3.00
N ARG A 84 -1.11 7.45 -3.63
CA ARG A 84 -1.44 7.48 -5.07
C ARG A 84 -0.19 7.25 -5.90
N GLY A 85 -0.30 6.42 -6.93
CA GLY A 85 0.79 6.10 -7.85
C GLY A 85 0.39 4.92 -8.72
N ASN A 86 0.96 4.84 -9.93
CA ASN A 86 0.52 3.86 -10.92
C ASN A 86 1.65 2.98 -11.44
N ARG A 87 2.91 3.39 -11.27
CA ARG A 87 4.10 2.75 -11.87
C ARG A 87 5.18 2.50 -10.83
N PRO A 88 6.15 1.60 -11.08
CA PRO A 88 7.22 1.30 -10.13
C PRO A 88 8.04 2.53 -9.72
N ASP A 89 8.35 3.42 -10.66
CA ASP A 89 9.09 4.66 -10.45
C ASP A 89 8.34 5.70 -9.60
N HIS A 90 7.04 5.48 -9.33
CA HIS A 90 6.28 6.34 -8.42
C HIS A 90 6.46 5.95 -6.95
N THR A 91 7.28 4.95 -6.65
CA THR A 91 7.52 4.51 -5.29
C THR A 91 8.95 4.07 -5.07
N VAL A 92 9.43 4.29 -3.84
CA VAL A 92 10.72 3.80 -3.35
C VAL A 92 10.52 2.73 -2.25
N GLY A 93 9.35 2.08 -2.23
CA GLY A 93 9.04 1.00 -1.26
C GLY A 93 7.72 1.15 -0.51
N CYS A 94 6.93 2.17 -0.85
CA CYS A 94 5.54 2.28 -0.44
C CYS A 94 4.63 1.38 -1.30
N ILE A 95 3.35 1.34 -0.95
CA ILE A 95 2.32 0.52 -1.60
C ILE A 95 1.45 1.42 -2.47
N LEU A 96 1.34 1.09 -3.75
CA LEU A 96 0.48 1.82 -4.70
C LEU A 96 -0.82 1.04 -4.92
N PRO A 97 -2.00 1.55 -4.48
CA PRO A 97 -3.27 0.88 -4.71
C PRO A 97 -3.81 1.19 -6.10
N GLY A 98 -4.71 0.35 -6.63
CA GLY A 98 -5.46 0.67 -7.84
C GLY A 98 -6.68 -0.22 -8.04
N LEU A 99 -7.63 0.23 -8.85
CA LEU A 99 -8.85 -0.53 -9.19
C LEU A 99 -8.67 -1.39 -10.46
N GLY A 100 -7.69 -1.03 -11.30
CA GLY A 100 -7.27 -1.83 -12.45
C GLY A 100 -5.79 -2.20 -12.36
N LYS A 101 -5.35 -3.13 -13.21
CA LYS A 101 -3.93 -3.50 -13.32
C LYS A 101 -3.49 -3.75 -14.77
N GLY A 102 -2.19 -3.62 -15.02
CA GLY A 102 -1.49 -4.05 -16.23
C GLY A 102 -0.18 -4.75 -15.86
N LEU A 103 0.70 -4.97 -16.85
CA LEU A 103 2.07 -5.38 -16.58
C LEU A 103 2.80 -4.24 -15.88
N ASN A 104 3.37 -4.50 -14.69
CA ASN A 104 4.10 -3.53 -13.87
C ASN A 104 3.34 -2.21 -13.67
N ARG A 105 2.00 -2.28 -13.50
CA ARG A 105 1.16 -1.09 -13.39
C ARG A 105 -0.14 -1.35 -12.64
N VAL A 106 -0.58 -0.34 -11.90
CA VAL A 106 -1.97 -0.19 -11.42
C VAL A 106 -2.63 1.03 -12.05
N TRP A 107 -3.97 1.04 -12.10
CA TRP A 107 -4.77 2.13 -12.64
C TRP A 107 -5.79 2.61 -11.62
N SER A 108 -6.26 3.86 -11.76
CA SER A 108 -7.23 4.47 -10.85
C SER A 108 -6.77 4.48 -9.38
N SER A 109 -5.49 4.77 -9.13
CA SER A 109 -4.91 4.75 -7.78
C SER A 109 -5.54 5.76 -6.83
N GLU A 110 -5.90 6.95 -7.30
CA GLU A 110 -6.64 7.93 -6.51
C GLU A 110 -7.99 7.38 -6.02
N LYS A 111 -8.79 6.81 -6.94
CA LYS A 111 -10.09 6.22 -6.57
C LYS A 111 -9.92 5.06 -5.58
N ALA A 112 -8.87 4.25 -5.75
CA ALA A 112 -8.57 3.16 -4.83
C ALA A 112 -8.17 3.68 -3.45
N LEU A 113 -7.30 4.70 -3.37
CA LEU A 113 -6.89 5.30 -2.10
C LEU A 113 -8.08 5.96 -1.38
N ASN A 114 -8.89 6.75 -2.07
CA ASN A 114 -10.06 7.40 -1.48
C ASN A 114 -11.04 6.36 -0.91
N LYS A 115 -11.19 5.21 -1.57
CA LYS A 115 -12.00 4.10 -1.04
C LYS A 115 -11.45 3.52 0.27
N LEU A 116 -10.12 3.46 0.42
CA LEU A 116 -9.49 3.03 1.68
C LEU A 116 -9.66 4.08 2.77
N LEU A 117 -9.42 5.36 2.45
CA LEU A 117 -9.51 6.48 3.40
C LEU A 117 -10.93 6.64 3.97
N ASN A 118 -11.95 6.63 3.10
CA ASN A 118 -13.36 6.76 3.52
C ASN A 118 -13.78 5.65 4.50
N GLN A 119 -13.19 4.46 4.41
CA GLN A 119 -13.47 3.35 5.32
C GLN A 119 -12.62 3.41 6.61
N ALA A 120 -11.46 4.03 6.54
CA ALA A 120 -10.47 4.10 7.62
C ALA A 120 -10.79 5.14 8.70
N GLN A 121 -11.74 6.05 8.44
CA GLN A 121 -12.17 7.08 9.40
C GLN A 121 -12.80 6.49 10.69
N ASP A 122 -13.29 5.24 10.64
CA ASP A 122 -13.90 4.56 11.79
C ASP A 122 -12.95 3.52 12.43
N GLY A 123 -12.46 3.77 13.65
CA GLY A 123 -12.04 2.72 14.58
C GLY A 123 -10.64 2.09 14.42
N GLY A 124 -9.68 2.77 13.83
CA GLY A 124 -8.28 2.33 13.73
C GLY A 124 -8.01 1.36 12.57
N ILE A 125 -6.82 1.45 11.97
CA ILE A 125 -6.48 0.76 10.73
C ILE A 125 -5.51 -0.39 11.00
N LYS A 126 -5.85 -1.58 10.48
CA LYS A 126 -4.94 -2.74 10.41
C LYS A 126 -4.61 -3.07 8.97
N VAL A 127 -3.32 -3.14 8.66
CA VAL A 127 -2.79 -3.54 7.35
C VAL A 127 -2.17 -4.94 7.46
N VAL A 128 -2.68 -5.88 6.67
CA VAL A 128 -2.28 -7.29 6.69
C VAL A 128 -1.67 -7.64 5.34
N ILE A 129 -0.37 -7.93 5.30
CA ILE A 129 0.37 -8.25 4.07
C ILE A 129 0.75 -9.73 4.06
N ARG A 130 0.47 -10.44 2.98
CA ARG A 130 0.82 -11.86 2.79
C ARG A 130 1.44 -12.09 1.40
N ASN A 131 2.35 -13.06 1.31
CA ASN A 131 2.95 -13.51 0.06
C ASN A 131 2.25 -14.79 -0.41
N LYS A 132 1.92 -14.85 -1.70
CA LYS A 132 1.51 -16.04 -2.46
C LYS A 132 2.23 -16.03 -3.82
N LEU A 133 3.49 -15.65 -3.79
CA LEU A 133 4.39 -15.55 -4.94
C LEU A 133 4.84 -16.94 -5.37
#